data_AF-A0A2E4NC15-F1
#
_entry.id   AF-A0A2E4NC15-F1
#
_cell.length_a   1.000
_cell.length_b   1.000
_cell.length_c   1.000
_cell.angle_alpha   90.00
_cell.angle_beta   90.00
_cell.angle_gamma   90.00
#
_symmetry.space_group_name_H-M   'P 1'
#
loop_
_entity.id
_entity.type
_entity.pdbx_description
1 polymer ?
#
loop_
_entity_poly.entity_id
_entity_poly.type
_entity_poly.pdbx_seq_one_letter_code
_entity_poly.pdbx_strand_id
1 'polypeptide(L)'
;MRTRYIEPDAVAGLPKEVCVLKVSALLRYLIVEAVDAPQTYAANSVSDRLMKVILDQIVALPTAPLHMPIPKDRRLRKITDQLIENAADSRALEQWAKKAGASTRTVARLFQSEMEMSFRAWRQQLRSCVLLKC
;
A
#
# COMPACT_ATOMS: atom_id res chain seq x y z
N MET A 1 -5.77 -13.35 -7.63
CA MET A 1 -5.84 -11.87 -7.60
C MET A 1 -7.23 -11.50 -8.11
N ARG A 2 -7.99 -10.64 -7.41
CA ARG A 2 -9.34 -10.22 -7.80
C ARG A 2 -9.30 -8.71 -8.01
N THR A 3 -9.73 -8.25 -9.19
CA THR A 3 -9.67 -6.84 -9.58
C THR A 3 -11.06 -6.37 -9.98
N ARG A 4 -11.48 -5.21 -9.47
CA ARG A 4 -12.68 -4.48 -9.87
C ARG A 4 -12.28 -3.05 -10.20
N TYR A 5 -12.81 -2.52 -11.28
CA TYR A 5 -12.63 -1.12 -11.68
C TYR A 5 -13.80 -0.30 -11.16
N ILE A 6 -13.50 0.89 -10.66
CA ILE A 6 -14.47 1.86 -10.15
C ILE A 6 -14.30 3.13 -10.97
N GLU A 7 -15.40 3.68 -11.47
CA GLU A 7 -15.36 4.96 -12.16
C GLU A 7 -14.96 6.08 -11.18
N PRO A 8 -14.03 6.98 -11.53
CA PRO A 8 -13.50 7.99 -10.62
C PRO A 8 -14.56 8.92 -10.01
N ASP A 9 -15.69 9.07 -10.69
CA ASP A 9 -16.83 9.92 -10.36
C ASP A 9 -18.05 9.13 -9.87
N ALA A 10 -17.91 7.82 -9.61
CA ALA A 10 -19.00 6.98 -9.11
C ALA A 10 -19.58 7.45 -7.76
N VAL A 11 -18.75 8.04 -6.89
CA VAL A 11 -19.18 8.69 -5.65
C VAL A 11 -18.25 9.84 -5.30
N ALA A 12 -18.80 10.90 -4.70
CA ALA A 12 -18.00 11.99 -4.16
C ALA A 12 -17.08 11.48 -3.04
N GLY A 13 -15.81 11.93 -3.03
CA GLY A 13 -14.86 11.60 -1.98
C GLY A 13 -13.94 10.40 -2.28
N LEU A 14 -14.02 9.79 -3.47
CA LEU A 14 -13.02 8.80 -3.88
C LEU A 14 -11.61 9.43 -3.95
N PRO A 15 -10.56 8.67 -3.58
CA PRO A 15 -9.18 9.13 -3.73
C PRO A 15 -8.88 9.44 -5.20
N LYS A 16 -8.40 10.66 -5.46
CA LYS A 16 -8.02 11.13 -6.81
C LYS A 16 -6.59 10.74 -7.21
N GLU A 17 -5.80 10.29 -6.23
CA GLU A 17 -4.41 9.88 -6.40
C GLU A 17 -4.25 8.39 -6.08
N VAL A 18 -3.21 7.77 -6.64
CA VAL A 18 -2.85 6.39 -6.34
C VAL A 18 -2.51 6.27 -4.86
N CYS A 19 -3.30 5.48 -4.12
CA CYS A 19 -3.12 5.28 -2.69
C CYS A 19 -3.32 3.81 -2.31
N VAL A 20 -2.90 3.46 -1.10
CA VAL A 20 -3.19 2.15 -0.50
C VAL A 20 -4.24 2.33 0.57
N LEU A 21 -5.32 1.57 0.46
CA LEU A 21 -6.39 1.56 1.45
C LEU A 21 -6.21 0.39 2.40
N LYS A 22 -6.25 0.66 3.70
CA LYS A 22 -6.29 -0.39 4.70
C LYS A 22 -7.69 -1.02 4.72
N VAL A 23 -7.86 -2.11 4.00
CA VAL A 23 -9.16 -2.81 3.87
C VAL A 23 -9.60 -3.38 5.22
N SER A 24 -10.75 -2.93 5.72
CA SER A 24 -11.39 -3.48 6.92
C SER A 24 -11.89 -4.91 6.69
N ALA A 25 -12.17 -5.66 7.75
CA ALA A 25 -12.73 -7.01 7.63
C ALA A 25 -14.08 -6.97 6.87
N LEU A 26 -14.94 -6.01 7.19
CA LEU A 26 -16.22 -5.80 6.51
C LEU A 26 -16.03 -5.55 5.01
N LEU A 27 -15.21 -4.57 4.63
CA LEU A 27 -14.96 -4.25 3.22
C LEU A 27 -14.39 -5.47 2.46
N ARG A 28 -13.53 -6.25 3.11
CA ARG A 28 -13.02 -7.49 2.51
C ARG A 28 -14.16 -8.47 2.18
N TYR A 29 -15.08 -8.71 3.10
CA TYR A 29 -16.20 -9.61 2.86
C TYR A 29 -17.14 -9.07 1.78
N LEU A 30 -17.42 -7.76 1.78
CA LEU A 30 -18.24 -7.14 0.73
C LEU A 30 -17.60 -7.26 -0.65
N ILE A 31 -16.28 -7.08 -0.76
CA ILE A 31 -15.55 -7.27 -2.03
C ILE A 31 -15.65 -8.72 -2.50
N VAL A 32 -15.59 -9.70 -1.59
CA VAL A 32 -15.75 -11.12 -1.95
C VAL A 32 -17.15 -11.36 -2.52
N GLU A 33 -18.18 -10.88 -1.86
CA GLU A 33 -19.57 -10.99 -2.34
C GLU A 33 -19.76 -10.30 -3.71
N ALA A 34 -19.13 -9.14 -3.90
CA ALA A 34 -19.20 -8.37 -5.14
C ALA A 34 -18.49 -9.02 -6.34
N VAL A 35 -17.65 -10.04 -6.11
CA VAL A 35 -17.01 -10.80 -7.19
C VAL A 35 -18.03 -11.68 -7.92
N ASP A 36 -19.01 -12.21 -7.19
CA ASP A 36 -20.04 -13.09 -7.73
C ASP A 36 -21.28 -12.30 -8.24
N ALA A 37 -21.33 -10.99 -7.97
CA ALA A 37 -22.36 -10.12 -8.52
C ALA A 37 -22.26 -9.98 -10.05
N PRO A 38 -23.39 -9.88 -10.77
CA PRO A 38 -23.41 -9.61 -12.21
C PRO A 38 -22.66 -8.32 -12.57
N GLN A 39 -22.05 -8.26 -13.76
CA GLN A 39 -21.40 -7.04 -14.24
C GLN A 39 -22.41 -5.90 -14.46
N THR A 40 -23.60 -6.25 -14.95
CA THR A 40 -24.73 -5.34 -15.13
C THR A 40 -25.85 -5.74 -14.20
N TYR A 41 -26.31 -4.79 -13.40
CA TYR A 41 -27.39 -4.98 -12.44
C TYR A 41 -28.37 -3.81 -12.54
N ALA A 42 -29.64 -4.06 -12.24
CA ALA A 42 -30.66 -3.02 -12.26
C ALA A 42 -30.42 -2.00 -11.13
N ALA A 43 -30.82 -0.75 -11.35
CA ALA A 43 -30.87 0.26 -10.29
C ALA A 43 -31.75 -0.24 -9.13
N ASN A 44 -31.34 0.03 -7.90
CA ASN A 44 -32.01 -0.43 -6.67
C ASN A 44 -32.08 -1.96 -6.51
N SER A 45 -31.29 -2.73 -7.24
CA SER A 45 -31.11 -4.16 -6.98
C SER A 45 -30.27 -4.40 -5.71
N VAL A 46 -30.20 -5.67 -5.28
CA VAL A 46 -29.31 -6.08 -4.18
C VAL A 46 -27.85 -5.77 -4.55
N SER A 47 -27.45 -6.04 -5.80
CA SER A 47 -26.11 -5.76 -6.30
C SER A 47 -25.81 -4.26 -6.34
N ASP A 48 -26.76 -3.41 -6.75
CA ASP A 48 -26.60 -1.95 -6.72
C ASP A 48 -26.35 -1.44 -5.30
N ARG A 49 -27.15 -1.90 -4.33
CA ARG A 49 -26.95 -1.55 -2.91
C ARG A 49 -25.61 -2.03 -2.37
N LEU A 50 -25.19 -3.26 -2.72
CA LEU A 50 -23.90 -3.80 -2.33
C LEU A 50 -22.74 -2.92 -2.82
N MET A 51 -22.78 -2.51 -4.09
CA MET A 51 -21.75 -1.66 -4.67
C MET A 51 -21.71 -0.28 -4.02
N LYS A 52 -22.87 0.33 -3.73
CA LYS A 52 -22.95 1.59 -2.98
C LYS A 52 -22.33 1.49 -1.59
N VAL A 53 -22.61 0.42 -0.84
CA VAL A 53 -21.99 0.20 0.48
C VAL A 53 -20.47 0.05 0.35
N ILE A 54 -19.97 -0.65 -0.67
CA ILE A 54 -18.53 -0.77 -0.92
C ILE A 54 -17.91 0.61 -1.16
N LEU A 55 -18.54 1.45 -1.98
CA LEU A 55 -18.10 2.81 -2.25
C LEU A 55 -18.07 3.67 -0.98
N ASP A 56 -19.13 3.63 -0.17
CA ASP A 56 -19.19 4.34 1.11
C ASP A 56 -18.08 3.89 2.06
N GLN A 57 -17.81 2.58 2.13
CA GLN A 57 -16.72 2.05 2.93
C GLN A 57 -15.36 2.54 2.41
N ILE A 58 -15.14 2.62 1.10
CA ILE A 58 -13.89 3.13 0.51
C ILE A 58 -13.67 4.60 0.86
N VAL A 59 -14.71 5.43 0.72
CA VAL A 59 -14.65 6.87 1.06
C VAL A 59 -14.37 7.09 2.54
N ALA A 60 -14.92 6.24 3.40
CA ALA A 60 -14.72 6.32 4.85
C ALA A 60 -13.33 5.83 5.32
N LEU A 61 -12.57 5.13 4.47
CA LEU A 61 -11.25 4.63 4.85
C LEU A 61 -10.21 5.76 4.86
N PRO A 62 -9.36 5.84 5.90
CA PRO A 62 -8.24 6.75 5.87
C PRO A 62 -7.31 6.36 4.70
N THR A 63 -7.11 7.29 3.78
CA THR A 63 -6.12 7.14 2.71
C THR A 63 -4.74 7.10 3.35
N ALA A 64 -4.04 5.97 3.26
CA ALA A 64 -2.62 5.95 3.54
C ALA A 64 -1.92 6.36 2.23
N PRO A 65 -1.25 7.53 2.19
CA PRO A 65 -0.51 7.91 0.99
C PRO A 65 0.50 6.81 0.66
N LEU A 66 0.52 6.37 -0.61
CA LEU A 66 1.60 5.53 -1.12
C LEU A 66 2.82 6.42 -1.42
N HIS A 67 3.28 7.15 -0.40
CA HIS A 67 4.48 7.97 -0.49
C HIS A 67 5.57 7.25 0.27
N MET A 68 6.62 6.86 -0.44
CA MET A 68 7.84 6.38 0.21
C MET A 68 8.62 7.62 0.65
N PRO A 69 8.72 7.92 1.96
CA PRO A 69 9.39 9.13 2.40
C PRO A 69 10.86 9.08 1.99
N ILE A 70 11.39 10.22 1.56
CA ILE A 70 12.78 10.32 1.16
C ILE A 70 13.64 10.46 2.44
N PRO A 71 14.53 9.52 2.74
CA PRO A 71 15.35 9.57 3.95
C PRO A 71 16.30 10.77 3.95
N LYS A 72 16.46 11.36 5.14
CA LYS A 72 17.39 12.47 5.42
C LYS A 72 18.79 11.95 5.75
N ASP A 73 18.91 10.88 6.55
CA ASP A 73 20.23 10.30 6.87
C ASP A 73 20.85 9.64 5.62
N ARG A 74 22.10 10.00 5.31
CA ARG A 74 22.85 9.51 4.15
C ARG A 74 23.01 7.98 4.15
N ARG A 75 23.12 7.36 5.32
CA ARG A 75 23.24 5.90 5.49
C ARG A 75 21.93 5.21 5.13
N LEU A 76 20.81 5.75 5.62
CA LEU A 76 19.49 5.24 5.30
C LEU A 76 19.18 5.41 3.81
N ARG A 77 19.51 6.58 3.24
CA ARG A 77 19.40 6.85 1.80
C ARG A 77 20.17 5.86 0.94
N LYS A 78 21.43 5.56 1.29
CA LYS A 78 22.23 4.55 0.57
C LYS A 78 21.57 3.17 0.55
N ILE A 79 20.87 2.81 1.62
CA ILE A 79 20.13 1.54 1.72
C ILE A 79 18.86 1.60 0.87
N THR A 80 18.06 2.66 1.01
CA THR A 80 16.78 2.79 0.30
C THR A 80 16.97 2.89 -1.21
N ASP A 81 17.93 3.69 -1.68
CA ASP A 81 18.18 3.90 -3.11
C ASP A 81 18.54 2.58 -3.80
N GLN A 82 19.44 1.79 -3.20
CA GLN A 82 19.84 0.49 -3.75
C GLN A 82 18.73 -0.55 -3.71
N LEU A 83 17.86 -0.50 -2.69
CA LEU A 83 16.68 -1.36 -2.65
C LEU A 83 15.64 -0.93 -3.66
N ILE A 84 15.48 0.36 -3.94
CA ILE A 84 14.59 0.88 -4.99
C ILE A 84 15.09 0.41 -6.37
N GLU A 85 16.40 0.44 -6.61
CA GLU A 85 17.01 -0.10 -7.84
C GLU A 85 16.82 -1.63 -7.98
N ASN A 86 16.89 -2.37 -6.86
CA ASN A 86 16.71 -3.81 -6.84
C ASN A 86 15.85 -4.28 -5.65
N ALA A 87 14.53 -4.22 -5.81
CA ALA A 87 13.58 -4.60 -4.77
C ALA A 87 13.58 -6.12 -4.45
N ALA A 88 14.18 -6.94 -5.32
CA ALA A 88 14.30 -8.38 -5.12
C ALA A 88 15.43 -8.74 -4.14
N ASP A 89 16.44 -7.87 -3.96
CA ASP A 89 17.64 -8.10 -3.16
C ASP A 89 17.33 -8.67 -1.76
N SER A 90 17.72 -9.92 -1.49
CA SER A 90 17.40 -10.70 -0.28
C SER A 90 18.22 -10.36 0.96
N ARG A 91 19.18 -9.42 0.89
CA ARG A 91 20.09 -9.12 2.01
C ARG A 91 19.35 -8.73 3.30
N ALA A 92 19.84 -9.27 4.42
CA ALA A 92 19.33 -8.99 5.76
C ALA A 92 19.75 -7.60 6.26
N LEU A 93 19.10 -7.11 7.31
CA LEU A 93 19.34 -5.76 7.85
C LEU A 93 20.79 -5.58 8.31
N GLU A 94 21.41 -6.62 8.87
CA GLU A 94 22.81 -6.64 9.31
C GLU A 94 23.77 -6.38 8.16
N GLN A 95 23.48 -6.95 6.99
CA GLN A 95 24.30 -6.79 5.80
C GLN A 95 24.17 -5.38 5.22
N TRP A 96 22.95 -4.83 5.25
CA TRP A 96 22.70 -3.43 4.87
C TRP A 96 23.37 -2.45 5.83
N ALA A 97 23.33 -2.73 7.13
CA ALA A 97 23.99 -1.92 8.14
C ALA A 97 25.51 -1.90 7.93
N LYS A 98 26.12 -3.06 7.70
CA LYS A 98 27.56 -3.16 7.37
C LYS A 98 27.90 -2.35 6.11
N LYS A 99 27.10 -2.47 5.04
CA LYS A 99 27.30 -1.74 3.77
C LYS A 99 27.14 -0.22 3.90
N ALA A 100 26.30 0.22 4.84
CA ALA A 100 26.07 1.61 5.16
C ALA A 100 27.04 2.18 6.21
N GLY A 101 27.96 1.38 6.75
CA GLY A 101 28.90 1.81 7.79
C GLY A 101 28.23 2.12 9.13
N ALA A 102 27.20 1.34 9.50
CA ALA A 102 26.42 1.54 10.71
C ALA A 102 26.15 0.22 11.44
N SER A 103 25.78 0.30 12.72
CA SER A 103 25.28 -0.87 13.46
C SER A 103 23.85 -1.20 13.04
N THR A 104 23.46 -2.47 13.15
CA THR A 104 22.07 -2.93 12.92
C THR A 104 21.07 -2.12 13.76
N ARG A 105 21.42 -1.83 15.02
CA ARG A 105 20.59 -1.01 15.94
C ARG A 105 20.40 0.42 15.42
N THR A 106 21.47 1.03 14.88
CA THR A 106 21.42 2.38 14.31
C THR A 106 20.48 2.41 13.10
N VAL A 107 20.62 1.46 12.17
CA VAL A 107 19.78 1.41 10.97
C VAL A 107 18.33 1.10 11.33
N ALA A 108 18.08 0.16 12.22
CA ALA A 108 16.72 -0.13 12.71
C ALA A 108 16.05 1.11 13.33
N ARG A 109 16.79 1.88 14.14
CA ARG A 109 16.30 3.12 14.72
C ARG A 109 16.01 4.17 13.66
N LEU A 110 16.87 4.33 12.65
CA LEU A 110 16.66 5.28 11.54
C LEU A 110 15.41 4.94 10.73
N PHE A 111 15.17 3.65 10.45
CA PHE A 111 13.91 3.23 9.82
C PHE A 111 12.69 3.61 10.68
N GLN A 112 12.73 3.37 11.99
CA GLN A 112 11.62 3.76 12.86
C GLN A 112 11.44 5.28 12.97
N SER A 113 12.53 6.05 13.04
CA SER A 113 12.44 7.50 13.24
C SER A 113 12.14 8.29 11.97
N GLU A 114 12.57 7.80 10.79
CA GLU A 114 12.39 8.53 9.52
C GLU A 114 11.32 7.92 8.61
N MET A 115 11.09 6.61 8.68
CA MET A 115 10.10 5.91 7.85
C MET A 115 8.84 5.52 8.65
N GLU A 116 8.83 5.79 9.96
CA GLU A 116 7.75 5.40 10.89
C GLU A 116 7.40 3.89 10.83
N MET A 117 8.35 3.07 10.39
CA MET A 117 8.14 1.64 10.22
C MET A 117 9.45 0.84 10.28
N SER A 118 9.34 -0.47 10.50
CA SER A 118 10.49 -1.36 10.46
C SER A 118 11.03 -1.54 9.03
N PHE A 119 12.32 -1.91 8.92
CA PHE A 119 12.96 -2.28 7.64
C PHE A 119 12.14 -3.31 6.84
N ARG A 120 11.61 -4.34 7.52
CA ARG A 120 10.83 -5.40 6.88
C ARG A 120 9.52 -4.88 6.31
N ALA A 121 8.82 -4.02 7.06
CA ALA A 121 7.58 -3.40 6.62
C ALA A 121 7.82 -2.48 5.41
N TRP A 122 8.84 -1.62 5.50
CA TRP A 122 9.23 -0.73 4.40
C TRP A 122 9.57 -1.50 3.13
N ARG A 123 10.35 -2.57 3.25
CA ARG A 123 10.73 -3.40 2.11
C ARG A 123 9.56 -4.17 1.50
N GLN A 124 8.59 -4.58 2.32
CA GLN A 124 7.36 -5.17 1.81
C GLN A 124 6.55 -4.14 1.01
N GLN A 125 6.42 -2.92 1.52
CA GLN A 125 5.75 -1.81 0.83
C GLN A 125 6.45 -1.45 -0.48
N LEU A 126 7.79 -1.43 -0.50
CA LEU A 126 8.56 -1.22 -1.73
C LEU A 126 8.22 -2.25 -2.80
N ARG A 127 8.20 -3.53 -2.44
CA ARG A 127 7.84 -4.61 -3.37
C ARG A 127 6.43 -4.45 -3.90
N SER A 128 5.47 -4.12 -3.03
CA SER A 128 4.10 -3.80 -3.45
C SER A 128 4.06 -2.62 -4.43
N CYS A 129 4.86 -1.57 -4.17
CA CYS A 129 4.92 -0.40 -5.04
C CYS A 129 5.53 -0.70 -6.42
N VAL A 130 6.58 -1.52 -6.49
CA VAL A 130 7.21 -1.92 -7.76
C VAL A 130 6.28 -2.82 -8.57
N LEU A 131 5.53 -3.72 -7.92
CA LEU A 131 4.56 -4.59 -8.59
C LEU A 131 3.36 -3.83 -9.20
N LEU A 132 3.02 -2.64 -8.68
CA LEU A 132 1.94 -1.79 -9.19
C LEU A 132 2.38 -0.84 -10.31
N LYS A 133 3.68 -0.81 -10.66
CA LYS A 133 4.21 -0.03 -11.79
C LYS A 133 4.23 -0.80 -13.13
N CYS A 134 3.64 -1.99 -13.18
CA CYS A 134 3.48 -2.79 -14.41
C CYS A 134 2.09 -2.62 -15.02
#